data_AF-A0A969MBS1-F1
#
_entry.id   AF-A0A969MBS1-F1
#
_cell.length_a   1.000
_cell.length_b   1.000
_cell.length_c   1.000
_cell.angle_alpha   90.00
_cell.angle_beta   90.00
_cell.angle_gamma   90.00
#
_symmetry.space_group_name_H-M   'P 1'
#
loop_
_entity.id
_entity.type
_entity.pdbx_description
1 polymer ?
#
loop_
_entity_poly.entity_id
_entity_poly.type
_entity_poly.pdbx_seq_one_letter_code
_entity_poly.pdbx_strand_id
1 'polypeptide(L)'
;MIQDYVDQNEGFIRSSTEEVRGNLLEALKTVVFGGKRIVLQQAGEEIAAIIPIKEFHRLEYLEHELIPRIWQPDEEEYYEDDGGIHCVLVDEMEAEFDEIMTEVTVYNELFALLPPQHLSGKEFDVFAPVAIVMNIKKFWVSEYLVYEKDRLKMCS
;
A
#
# COMPACT_ATOMS: atom_id res chain seq x y z
N MET A 1 34.51 -16.50 1.03
CA MET A 1 34.02 -15.13 0.87
C MET A 1 32.83 -15.21 -0.05
N ILE A 2 31.63 -15.29 0.53
CA ILE A 2 30.38 -15.27 -0.22
C ILE A 2 29.92 -13.81 -0.14
N GLN A 3 29.71 -13.19 -1.31
CA GLN A 3 29.17 -11.84 -1.42
C GLN A 3 27.83 -11.79 -0.70
N ASP A 4 27.72 -10.92 0.29
CA ASP A 4 26.44 -10.47 0.83
C ASP A 4 25.68 -9.80 -0.31
N TYR A 5 24.82 -10.57 -0.99
CA TYR A 5 23.68 -10.01 -1.67
C TYR A 5 22.80 -9.42 -0.56
N VAL A 6 22.77 -8.08 -0.49
CA VAL A 6 21.76 -7.35 0.28
C VAL A 6 20.40 -7.94 -0.12
N ASP A 7 19.73 -8.59 0.83
CA ASP A 7 18.49 -9.32 0.59
C ASP A 7 17.39 -8.33 0.19
N GLN A 8 17.08 -8.26 -1.11
CA GLN A 8 16.07 -7.36 -1.68
C GLN A 8 14.63 -7.69 -1.19
N ASN A 9 14.44 -8.69 -0.33
CA ASN A 9 13.16 -9.05 0.28
C ASN A 9 12.95 -8.51 1.72
N GLU A 10 13.88 -7.72 2.28
CA GLU A 10 13.71 -7.19 3.65
C GLU A 10 12.45 -6.31 3.78
N GLY A 11 11.36 -6.89 4.29
CA GLY A 11 10.13 -6.15 4.62
C GLY A 11 8.86 -6.58 3.90
N PHE A 12 8.94 -7.51 2.93
CA PHE A 12 7.78 -8.04 2.23
C PHE A 12 7.33 -9.38 2.80
N ILE A 13 6.03 -9.54 2.99
CA ILE A 13 5.39 -10.79 3.38
C ILE A 13 4.44 -11.17 2.26
N ARG A 14 4.62 -12.35 1.67
CA ARG A 14 3.68 -12.89 0.68
C ARG A 14 2.69 -13.79 1.39
N SER A 15 1.40 -13.52 1.21
CA SER A 15 0.32 -14.22 1.89
C SER A 15 -0.82 -14.45 0.89
N SER A 16 -1.52 -15.58 1.00
CA SER A 16 -2.71 -15.78 0.19
C SER A 16 -3.83 -14.84 0.63
N THR A 17 -4.72 -14.48 -0.29
CA THR A 17 -5.93 -13.72 0.03
C THR A 17 -6.79 -14.42 1.08
N GLU A 18 -6.90 -15.75 1.02
CA GLU A 18 -7.64 -16.57 1.99
C GLU A 18 -7.05 -16.47 3.41
N GLU A 19 -5.72 -16.52 3.52
CA GLU A 19 -5.02 -16.43 4.80
C GLU A 19 -5.20 -15.04 5.43
N VAL A 20 -5.08 -13.99 4.63
CA VAL A 20 -5.27 -12.61 5.09
C VAL A 20 -6.71 -12.35 5.46
N ARG A 21 -7.68 -12.80 4.64
CA ARG A 21 -9.11 -12.68 4.95
C ARG A 21 -9.47 -13.34 6.27
N GLY A 22 -8.90 -14.51 6.57
CA GLY A 22 -9.13 -15.21 7.84
C GLY A 22 -8.44 -14.57 9.05
N ASN A 23 -7.49 -13.65 8.85
CA ASN A 23 -6.63 -13.09 9.90
C ASN A 23 -6.35 -11.59 9.70
N LEU A 24 -7.34 -10.81 9.24
CA LEU A 24 -7.14 -9.43 8.78
C LEU A 24 -6.56 -8.54 9.89
N LEU A 25 -7.00 -8.74 11.13
CA LEU A 25 -6.48 -8.01 12.29
C LEU A 25 -4.98 -8.27 12.54
N GLU A 26 -4.52 -9.51 12.41
CA GLU A 26 -3.10 -9.86 12.57
C GLU A 26 -2.26 -9.36 11.40
N ALA A 27 -2.80 -9.42 10.18
CA ALA A 27 -2.20 -8.79 9.01
C ALA A 27 -2.02 -7.28 9.24
N LEU A 28 -3.04 -6.60 9.75
CA LEU A 28 -2.98 -5.16 10.06
C LEU A 28 -1.93 -4.85 11.13
N LYS A 29 -1.87 -5.64 12.22
CA LYS A 29 -0.81 -5.48 13.24
C LYS A 29 0.59 -5.61 12.64
N THR A 30 0.77 -6.57 11.75
CA THR A 30 2.04 -6.83 11.07
C THR A 30 2.45 -5.65 10.19
N VAL A 31 1.51 -5.07 9.46
CA VAL A 31 1.72 -3.88 8.65
C VAL A 31 2.04 -2.67 9.52
N VAL A 32 1.16 -2.35 10.48
CA VAL A 32 1.23 -1.11 11.27
C VAL A 32 2.38 -1.09 12.26
N PHE A 33 2.60 -2.18 13.00
CA PHE A 33 3.65 -2.24 14.02
C PHE A 33 4.96 -2.82 13.50
N GLY A 34 4.89 -3.78 12.57
CA GLY A 34 6.07 -4.38 11.97
C GLY A 34 6.67 -3.54 10.85
N GLY A 35 5.95 -2.52 10.36
CA GLY A 35 6.34 -1.73 9.19
C GLY A 35 6.45 -2.59 7.93
N LYS A 36 5.76 -3.74 7.90
CA LYS A 36 5.84 -4.72 6.82
C LYS A 36 4.84 -4.40 5.72
N ARG A 37 5.15 -4.86 4.51
CA ARG A 37 4.28 -4.77 3.34
C ARG A 37 3.79 -6.17 3.03
N ILE A 38 2.47 -6.38 3.02
CA ILE A 38 1.89 -7.69 2.72
C ILE A 38 1.49 -7.69 1.25
N VAL A 39 2.09 -8.57 0.45
CA VAL A 39 1.73 -8.83 -0.93
C VAL A 39 0.70 -9.95 -0.95
N LEU A 40 -0.49 -9.65 -1.45
CA LEU A 40 -1.62 -10.56 -1.54
C LEU A 40 -1.50 -11.41 -2.79
N GLN A 41 -1.64 -12.73 -2.61
CA GLN A 41 -1.57 -13.70 -3.68
C GLN A 41 -2.88 -14.45 -3.89
N GLN A 42 -3.27 -14.63 -5.15
CA GLN A 42 -4.40 -15.47 -5.54
C GLN A 42 -3.97 -16.35 -6.71
N ALA A 43 -4.22 -17.66 -6.61
CA ALA A 43 -3.79 -18.65 -7.60
C ALA A 43 -2.28 -18.60 -7.97
N GLY A 44 -1.43 -18.16 -7.04
CA GLY A 44 0.01 -18.03 -7.23
C GLY A 44 0.47 -16.71 -7.88
N GLU A 45 -0.47 -15.84 -8.27
CA GLU A 45 -0.18 -14.50 -8.78
C GLU A 45 -0.30 -13.45 -7.67
N GLU A 46 0.60 -12.47 -7.67
CA GLU A 46 0.47 -11.31 -6.80
C GLU A 46 -0.58 -10.37 -7.40
N ILE A 47 -1.58 -9.97 -6.61
CA ILE A 47 -2.75 -9.20 -7.11
C ILE A 47 -2.92 -7.84 -6.44
N ALA A 48 -2.49 -7.70 -5.18
CA ALA A 48 -2.59 -6.46 -4.42
C ALA A 48 -1.54 -6.40 -3.31
N ALA A 49 -1.43 -5.25 -2.66
CA ALA A 49 -0.59 -5.06 -1.50
C ALA A 49 -1.35 -4.33 -0.38
N ILE A 50 -1.07 -4.72 0.86
CA ILE A 50 -1.44 -3.98 2.08
C ILE A 50 -0.16 -3.36 2.64
N ILE A 51 -0.12 -2.03 2.70
CA ILE A 51 1.05 -1.27 3.12
C ILE A 51 0.71 -0.27 4.22
N PRO A 52 1.69 0.16 5.04
CA PRO A 52 1.46 1.22 6.02
C PRO A 52 1.08 2.54 5.34
N ILE A 53 0.19 3.33 5.93
CA ILE A 53 -0.21 4.64 5.37
C ILE A 53 0.99 5.58 5.10
N LYS A 54 2.00 5.53 5.98
CA LYS A 54 3.23 6.32 5.84
C LYS A 54 4.01 5.93 4.58
N GLU A 55 3.95 4.65 4.22
CA GLU A 55 4.58 4.15 3.01
C GLU A 55 3.83 4.63 1.77
N PHE A 56 2.50 4.60 1.81
CA PHE A 56 1.69 5.15 0.73
C PHE A 56 2.01 6.61 0.45
N HIS A 57 2.06 7.48 1.47
CA HIS A 57 2.44 8.89 1.27
C HIS A 57 3.85 9.06 0.69
N ARG A 58 4.78 8.17 1.05
CA ARG A 58 6.14 8.16 0.50
C ARG A 58 6.11 7.83 -1.00
N LEU A 59 5.31 6.86 -1.41
CA LEU A 59 5.14 6.46 -2.81
C LEU A 59 4.45 7.57 -3.63
N GLU A 60 3.36 8.14 -3.10
CA GLU A 60 2.58 9.18 -3.76
C GLU A 60 3.39 10.47 -3.97
N TYR A 61 4.14 10.90 -2.95
CA TYR A 61 5.08 12.03 -3.07
C TYR A 61 6.10 11.83 -4.20
N LEU A 62 6.58 10.60 -4.37
CA LEU A 62 7.54 10.28 -5.42
C LEU A 62 6.90 10.30 -6.81
N GLU A 63 5.68 9.81 -6.95
CA GLU A 63 4.93 9.93 -8.20
C GLU A 63 4.76 11.40 -8.59
N HIS A 64 4.38 12.27 -7.65
CA HIS A 64 4.27 13.71 -7.90
C HIS A 64 5.58 14.37 -8.33
N GLU A 65 6.73 13.99 -7.74
CA GLU A 65 8.02 14.53 -8.16
C GLU A 65 8.46 14.06 -9.56
N LEU A 66 8.04 12.86 -9.96
CA LEU A 66 8.45 12.21 -11.20
C LEU A 66 7.57 12.57 -12.39
N ILE A 67 6.37 13.13 -12.17
CA ILE A 67 5.55 13.73 -13.22
C ILE A 67 6.36 14.88 -13.87
N PRO A 68 6.74 14.77 -15.15
CA PRO A 68 7.55 15.80 -15.80
C PRO A 68 6.81 17.14 -15.79
N ARG A 69 7.50 18.25 -15.51
CA ARG A 69 6.91 19.61 -15.46
C ARG A 69 6.13 20.05 -16.71
N ILE A 70 6.35 19.40 -17.86
CA ILE A 70 5.58 19.60 -19.11
C ILE A 70 4.17 19.01 -19.07
N TRP A 71 3.87 18.21 -18.04
CA TRP A 71 2.58 17.58 -17.76
C TRP A 71 1.99 18.04 -16.41
N GLN A 72 2.59 19.04 -15.76
CA GLN A 72 1.92 19.75 -14.67
C GLN A 72 0.96 20.72 -15.35
N PRO A 73 -0.36 20.50 -15.27
CA PRO A 73 -1.30 21.51 -15.73
C PRO A 73 -1.03 22.77 -14.92
N ASP A 74 -1.12 23.90 -15.59
CA ASP A 74 -1.11 25.25 -15.05
C ASP A 74 -1.87 25.26 -13.72
N GLU A 75 -1.36 25.96 -12.68
CA GLU A 75 -1.74 25.92 -11.26
C GLU A 75 -3.24 26.12 -10.91
N GLU A 76 -4.14 26.18 -11.89
CA GLU A 76 -5.60 26.41 -11.77
C GLU A 76 -6.48 25.18 -12.05
N GLU A 77 -5.95 24.04 -12.51
CA GLU A 77 -6.72 22.78 -12.61
C GLU A 77 -6.53 21.92 -11.34
N TYR A 78 -7.11 22.36 -10.22
CA TYR A 78 -7.22 21.52 -9.02
C TYR A 78 -8.22 20.37 -9.28
N TYR A 79 -7.65 19.20 -9.54
CA TYR A 79 -8.22 17.85 -9.65
C TYR A 79 -9.60 17.63 -9.01
N GLU A 80 -10.65 17.48 -9.83
CA GLU A 80 -11.90 16.83 -9.43
C GLU A 80 -11.93 15.32 -9.77
N ASP A 81 -10.86 14.77 -10.38
CA ASP A 81 -10.87 13.42 -10.98
C ASP A 81 -9.76 12.48 -10.47
N ASP A 82 -8.99 12.90 -9.46
CA ASP A 82 -8.15 11.97 -8.70
C ASP A 82 -9.07 11.19 -7.75
N GLY A 83 -9.42 9.95 -8.15
CA GLY A 83 -10.31 9.08 -7.40
C GLY A 83 -9.97 9.04 -5.90
N GLY A 84 -10.98 9.28 -5.07
CA GLY A 84 -10.82 9.34 -3.62
C GLY A 84 -10.35 8.02 -3.02
N ILE A 85 -9.67 8.08 -1.88
CA ILE A 85 -9.31 6.89 -1.11
C ILE A 85 -10.51 6.49 -0.25
N HIS A 86 -11.09 5.31 -0.51
CA HIS A 86 -12.21 4.79 0.28
C HIS A 86 -11.73 4.38 1.67
N CYS A 87 -12.28 4.97 2.72
CA CYS A 87 -11.94 4.60 4.10
C CYS A 87 -12.91 3.54 4.61
N VAL A 88 -12.39 2.39 5.02
CA VAL A 88 -13.19 1.27 5.51
C VAL A 88 -12.68 0.78 6.86
N LEU A 89 -13.60 0.31 7.69
CA LEU A 89 -13.26 -0.39 8.92
C LEU A 89 -12.77 -1.82 8.62
N VAL A 90 -12.06 -2.42 9.58
CA VAL A 90 -11.52 -3.78 9.42
C VAL A 90 -12.63 -4.82 9.28
N ASP A 91 -13.74 -4.68 10.02
CA ASP A 91 -14.90 -5.56 9.95
C ASP A 91 -15.68 -5.40 8.64
N GLU A 92 -15.78 -4.19 8.11
CA GLU A 92 -16.31 -3.93 6.76
C GLU A 92 -15.45 -4.60 5.69
N MET A 93 -14.12 -4.46 5.78
CA MET A 93 -13.18 -5.15 4.89
C MET A 93 -13.31 -6.68 4.96
N GLU A 94 -13.54 -7.25 6.14
CA GLU A 94 -13.76 -8.70 6.29
C GLU A 94 -15.08 -9.15 5.64
N ALA A 95 -16.15 -8.36 5.82
CA ALA A 95 -17.48 -8.66 5.29
C ALA A 95 -17.52 -8.56 3.75
N GLU A 96 -16.85 -7.56 3.19
CA GLU A 96 -16.91 -7.20 1.76
C GLU A 96 -15.60 -7.52 1.01
N PHE A 97 -14.75 -8.37 1.60
CA PHE A 97 -13.39 -8.64 1.12
C PHE A 97 -13.30 -8.89 -0.39
N ASP A 98 -14.16 -9.78 -0.92
CA ASP A 98 -14.09 -10.16 -2.34
C ASP A 98 -14.50 -9.01 -3.28
N GLU A 99 -15.44 -8.17 -2.84
CA GLU A 99 -15.89 -6.98 -3.58
C GLU A 99 -14.79 -5.91 -3.57
N ILE A 100 -14.24 -5.59 -2.39
CA ILE A 100 -13.14 -4.63 -2.26
C ILE A 100 -11.91 -5.08 -3.06
N MET A 101 -11.57 -6.37 -3.03
CA MET A 101 -10.47 -6.90 -3.84
C MET A 101 -10.74 -6.75 -5.34
N THR A 102 -11.99 -6.87 -5.78
CA THR A 102 -12.37 -6.60 -7.18
C THR A 102 -12.16 -5.13 -7.53
N GLU A 103 -12.62 -4.21 -6.67
CA GLU A 103 -12.41 -2.77 -6.83
C GLU A 103 -10.92 -2.40 -6.93
N VAL A 104 -10.10 -2.95 -6.02
CA VAL A 104 -8.65 -2.74 -6.02
C VAL A 104 -7.97 -3.31 -7.27
N THR A 105 -8.36 -4.51 -7.71
CA THR A 105 -7.62 -5.23 -8.75
C THR A 105 -8.07 -4.90 -10.17
N VAL A 106 -9.38 -4.71 -10.37
CA VAL A 106 -10.01 -4.48 -11.68
C VAL A 106 -10.16 -2.98 -11.96
N TYR A 107 -10.66 -2.22 -10.98
CA TYR A 107 -10.95 -0.79 -11.14
C TYR A 107 -9.80 0.10 -10.63
N ASN A 108 -8.77 -0.50 -10.01
CA ASN A 108 -7.58 0.19 -9.51
C ASN A 108 -7.89 1.23 -8.43
N GLU A 109 -8.96 0.99 -7.67
CA GLU A 109 -9.36 1.81 -6.52
C GLU A 109 -8.40 1.62 -5.34
N LEU A 110 -8.38 2.61 -4.44
CA LEU A 110 -7.57 2.60 -3.22
C LEU A 110 -8.45 2.52 -1.99
N PHE A 111 -8.12 1.61 -1.08
CA PHE A 111 -8.84 1.44 0.18
C PHE A 111 -7.93 1.71 1.37
N ALA A 112 -8.29 2.68 2.19
CA ALA A 112 -7.67 2.96 3.46
C ALA A 112 -8.34 2.17 4.58
N LEU A 113 -7.53 1.42 5.33
CA LEU A 113 -7.99 0.70 6.51
C LEU A 113 -7.88 1.59 7.74
N LEU A 114 -9.03 1.82 8.38
CA LEU A 114 -9.13 2.46 9.67
C LEU A 114 -8.78 1.46 10.78
N PRO A 115 -8.04 1.86 11.82
CA PRO A 115 -7.70 0.97 12.92
C PRO A 115 -8.95 0.70 13.78
N PRO A 116 -9.07 -0.49 14.39
CA PRO A 116 -10.03 -0.67 15.45
C PRO A 116 -9.67 0.22 16.64
N GLN A 117 -10.68 0.59 17.44
CA GLN A 117 -10.51 1.50 18.59
C GLN A 117 -9.38 1.08 19.54
N HIS A 118 -9.17 -0.24 19.67
CA HIS A 118 -8.04 -0.80 20.40
C HIS A 118 -7.31 -1.80 19.51
N LEU A 119 -6.06 -1.49 19.16
CA LEU A 119 -5.19 -2.40 18.42
C LEU A 119 -3.96 -2.72 19.26
N SER A 120 -3.86 -3.96 19.75
CA SER A 120 -2.76 -4.43 20.61
C SER A 120 -2.51 -3.56 21.85
N GLY A 121 -3.57 -3.05 22.47
CA GLY A 121 -3.47 -2.22 23.67
C GLY A 121 -3.01 -0.77 23.44
N LYS A 122 -2.88 -0.33 22.18
CA LYS A 122 -2.66 1.06 21.83
C LYS A 122 -3.97 1.70 21.36
N GLU A 123 -4.21 2.91 21.83
CA GLU A 123 -5.28 3.77 21.32
C GLU A 123 -4.86 4.38 19.98
N PHE A 124 -5.78 4.35 19.03
CA PHE A 124 -5.64 5.00 17.75
C PHE A 124 -6.75 6.02 17.55
N ASP A 125 -6.47 7.06 16.77
CA ASP A 125 -7.53 7.87 16.19
C ASP A 125 -8.27 7.00 15.17
N VAL A 126 -9.52 6.65 15.48
CA VAL A 126 -10.36 5.76 14.66
C VAL A 126 -10.72 6.37 13.31
N PHE A 127 -10.49 7.68 13.12
CA PHE A 127 -10.73 8.37 11.86
C PHE A 127 -9.47 8.52 11.00
N ALA A 128 -8.29 8.18 11.54
CA ALA A 128 -7.04 8.26 10.81
C ALA A 128 -6.67 6.89 10.22
N PRO A 129 -6.48 6.77 8.90
CA PRO A 129 -6.12 5.51 8.29
C PRO A 129 -4.71 5.07 8.69
N VAL A 130 -4.52 3.76 8.83
CA VAL A 130 -3.25 3.18 9.28
C VAL A 130 -2.58 2.32 8.22
N ALA A 131 -3.34 1.82 7.25
CA ALA A 131 -2.85 1.05 6.12
C ALA A 131 -3.65 1.35 4.86
N ILE A 132 -3.05 1.04 3.71
CA ILE A 132 -3.68 1.13 2.39
C ILE A 132 -3.66 -0.25 1.74
N VAL A 133 -4.77 -0.63 1.14
CA VAL A 133 -4.89 -1.72 0.17
C VAL A 133 -4.87 -1.11 -1.22
N MET A 134 -3.96 -1.59 -2.07
CA MET A 134 -3.78 -1.06 -3.43
C MET A 134 -3.42 -2.15 -4.42
N ASN A 135 -3.64 -1.85 -5.70
CA ASN A 135 -3.28 -2.72 -6.80
C ASN A 135 -1.77 -3.03 -6.82
N ILE A 136 -1.42 -4.29 -7.08
CA ILE A 136 -0.02 -4.72 -7.11
C ILE A 136 0.82 -4.03 -8.18
N LYS A 137 0.21 -3.70 -9.32
CA LYS A 137 0.92 -3.04 -10.43
C LYS A 137 1.27 -1.61 -10.05
N LYS A 138 0.34 -0.89 -9.43
CA LYS A 138 0.59 0.45 -8.90
C LYS A 138 1.71 0.37 -7.87
N PHE A 139 1.59 -0.53 -6.90
CA PHE A 139 2.58 -0.72 -5.85
C PHE A 139 4.01 -0.96 -6.37
N TRP A 140 4.21 -1.95 -7.26
CA TRP A 140 5.55 -2.27 -7.76
C TRP A 140 6.14 -1.18 -8.66
N VAL A 141 5.32 -0.47 -9.43
CA VAL A 141 5.79 0.67 -10.24
C VAL A 141 6.32 1.75 -9.30
N SER A 142 5.57 2.15 -8.28
CA SER A 142 6.01 3.17 -7.33
C SER A 142 7.27 2.74 -6.56
N GLU A 143 7.36 1.48 -6.13
CA GLU A 143 8.54 0.92 -5.47
C GLU A 143 9.79 0.90 -6.38
N TYR A 144 9.63 0.53 -7.65
CA TYR A 144 10.75 0.57 -8.60
C TYR A 144 11.27 2.00 -8.80
N LEU A 145 10.36 2.98 -8.91
CA LEU A 145 10.71 4.38 -9.07
C LEU A 145 11.49 4.93 -7.86
N VAL A 146 11.10 4.53 -6.65
CA VAL A 146 11.88 4.82 -5.42
C VAL A 146 13.31 4.31 -5.58
N TYR A 147 13.45 3.01 -5.88
CA TYR A 147 14.74 2.37 -5.95
C TYR A 147 15.65 3.04 -6.97
N GLU A 148 15.13 3.38 -8.15
CA GLU A 148 15.89 4.06 -9.19
C GLU A 148 16.32 5.48 -8.76
N LYS A 149 15.46 6.24 -8.10
CA LYS A 149 15.81 7.57 -7.58
C LYS A 149 16.93 7.49 -6.54
N ASP A 150 16.86 6.55 -5.61
CA ASP A 150 17.88 6.37 -4.58
C ASP A 150 19.21 5.88 -5.18
N ARG A 151 19.15 4.97 -6.16
CA ARG A 151 20.32 4.52 -6.93
C ARG A 151 21.04 5.68 -7.63
N LEU A 152 20.29 6.59 -8.26
CA LEU A 152 20.86 7.75 -8.96
C LEU A 152 21.52 8.74 -8.00
N LYS A 153 20.95 8.98 -6.81
CA LYS A 153 21.55 9.84 -5.77
C LYS A 153 22.85 9.28 -5.20
N MET A 154 23.02 7.95 -5.20
CA MET A 154 24.26 7.31 -4.73
C MET A 154 25.42 7.43 -5.73
N CYS A 155 25.14 7.75 -7.01
CA CYS A 155 26.13 7.88 -8.06
C CYS A 155 26.53 9.33 -8.38
N SER A 156 25.94 10.31 -7.69
CA SER A 156 26.21 11.76 -7.82
C SER A 156 26.99 12.29 -6.62
#